data_AF-A0A1G6JQW1-F1
#
_entry.id   AF-A0A1G6JQW1-F1
#
_cell.length_a   1.000
_cell.length_b   1.000
_cell.length_c   1.000
_cell.angle_alpha   90.00
_cell.angle_beta   90.00
_cell.angle_gamma   90.00
#
_symmetry.space_group_name_H-M   'P 1'
#
loop_
_entity.id
_entity.type
_entity.pdbx_description
1 polymer ?
#
loop_
_entity_poly.entity_id
_entity_poly.type
_entity_poly.pdbx_seq_one_letter_code
_entity_poly.pdbx_strand_id
1 'polypeptide(L)'
;MMDMMEQLIHAFEEEKFNLERFIREALLNSPEGPDYLTALQYEKGLDGTNHALGVLRTLEDRYYRKKEWHRHCIRRFREAVREGRSSYALRFLEEEKALLSVLEMLPSDCPDKSYILRETFRELTAGAISGFKWVLRKNLYFRFLYKPGKKAVFCDLVFTGRENRSSIETGRLSSKGFVPVSARRLRLKWPCHKEGVEIDGLMVHLSAVIFNALCIFPEGSESHLELF
;
A
#
# COMPACT_ATOMS: atom_id res chain seq x y z
N MET A 1 17.24 -15.74 2.07
CA MET A 1 16.15 -14.74 2.11
C MET A 1 14.90 -15.24 1.37
N MET A 2 15.02 -15.87 0.19
CA MET A 2 13.89 -16.50 -0.53
C MET A 2 13.11 -17.53 0.31
N ASP A 3 13.81 -18.42 1.01
CA ASP A 3 13.20 -19.48 1.84
C ASP A 3 12.27 -18.92 2.96
N MET A 4 12.66 -17.83 3.63
CA MET A 4 11.83 -17.22 4.69
C MET A 4 10.59 -16.52 4.12
N MET A 5 10.69 -15.94 2.91
CA MET A 5 9.58 -15.26 2.26
C MET A 5 8.57 -16.25 1.70
N GLU A 6 9.04 -17.34 1.10
CA GLU A 6 8.19 -18.47 0.68
C GLU A 6 7.45 -19.08 1.87
N GLN A 7 8.13 -19.29 3.00
CA GLN A 7 7.51 -19.78 4.24
C GLN A 7 6.43 -18.81 4.77
N LEU A 8 6.68 -17.51 4.73
CA LEU A 8 5.69 -16.50 5.13
C LEU A 8 4.48 -16.48 4.20
N ILE A 9 4.70 -16.53 2.88
CA ILE A 9 3.61 -16.60 1.90
C ILE A 9 2.79 -17.86 2.12
N HIS A 10 3.43 -19.01 2.33
CA HIS A 10 2.74 -20.26 2.63
C HIS A 10 1.88 -20.14 3.89
N ALA A 11 2.43 -19.61 4.98
CA ALA A 11 1.69 -19.43 6.23
C ALA A 11 0.47 -18.52 6.08
N PHE A 12 0.60 -17.41 5.33
CA PHE A 12 -0.54 -16.52 5.07
C PHE A 12 -1.57 -17.12 4.10
N GLU A 13 -1.17 -17.96 3.14
CA GLU A 13 -2.11 -18.69 2.29
C GLU A 13 -2.89 -19.76 3.09
N GLU A 14 -2.24 -20.43 4.03
CA GLU A 14 -2.91 -21.36 4.95
C GLU A 14 -3.91 -20.62 5.85
N GLU A 15 -3.52 -19.48 6.42
CA GLU A 15 -4.40 -18.63 7.22
C GLU A 15 -5.60 -18.14 6.39
N LYS A 16 -5.36 -17.70 5.16
CA LYS A 16 -6.42 -17.30 4.22
C LYS A 16 -7.43 -18.44 4.02
N PHE A 17 -6.93 -19.65 3.73
CA PHE A 17 -7.77 -20.83 3.56
C PHE A 17 -8.61 -21.12 4.81
N ASN A 18 -8.00 -21.06 5.99
CA ASN A 18 -8.69 -21.26 7.26
C ASN A 18 -9.78 -20.21 7.52
N LEU A 19 -9.49 -18.93 7.27
CA LEU A 19 -10.48 -17.85 7.41
C LEU A 19 -11.65 -18.02 6.45
N GLU A 20 -11.41 -18.35 5.18
CA GLU A 20 -12.47 -18.65 4.21
C GLU A 20 -13.33 -19.87 4.62
N ARG A 21 -12.72 -20.86 5.28
CA ARG A 21 -13.43 -22.00 5.86
C ARG A 21 -14.29 -21.57 7.06
N PHE A 22 -13.73 -20.80 7.99
CA PHE A 22 -14.45 -20.33 9.17
C PHE A 22 -15.63 -19.42 8.83
N ILE A 23 -15.49 -18.55 7.82
CA ILE A 23 -16.60 -17.74 7.30
C ILE A 23 -17.73 -18.64 6.80
N ARG A 24 -17.40 -19.68 6.02
CA ARG A 24 -18.39 -20.64 5.51
C ARG A 24 -19.05 -21.41 6.65
N GLU A 25 -18.29 -21.86 7.65
CA GLU A 25 -18.82 -22.56 8.81
C GLU A 25 -19.78 -21.67 9.61
N ALA A 26 -19.44 -20.41 9.86
CA ALA A 26 -20.29 -19.45 10.56
C ALA A 26 -21.61 -19.17 9.81
N LEU A 27 -21.57 -19.05 8.48
CA LEU A 27 -22.74 -18.71 7.68
C LEU A 27 -23.64 -19.91 7.35
N LEU A 28 -23.08 -21.11 7.17
CA LEU A 28 -23.80 -22.26 6.63
C LEU A 28 -24.00 -23.39 7.64
N ASN A 29 -23.09 -23.54 8.61
CA ASN A 29 -23.03 -24.71 9.49
C ASN A 29 -23.28 -24.36 10.96
N SER A 30 -23.69 -23.13 11.27
CA SER A 30 -24.01 -22.72 12.63
C SER A 30 -25.35 -23.34 13.09
N PRO A 31 -25.38 -23.99 14.28
CA PRO A 31 -26.57 -24.69 14.78
C PRO A 31 -27.76 -23.76 15.08
N GLU A 32 -27.51 -22.47 15.27
CA GLU A 32 -28.52 -21.45 15.59
C GLU A 32 -28.96 -20.64 14.36
N GLY A 33 -28.48 -21.02 13.16
CA GLY A 33 -28.60 -20.24 11.93
C GLY A 33 -27.37 -19.36 11.67
N PRO A 34 -27.32 -18.62 10.55
CA PRO A 34 -26.12 -17.92 10.11
C PRO A 34 -25.60 -16.91 11.14
N ASP A 35 -24.37 -17.11 11.61
CA ASP A 35 -23.69 -16.19 12.52
C ASP A 35 -22.91 -15.14 11.74
N TYR A 36 -23.62 -14.07 11.36
CA TYR A 36 -23.06 -12.96 10.61
C TYR A 36 -21.99 -12.16 11.38
N LEU A 37 -22.08 -12.11 12.71
CA LEU A 37 -21.11 -11.33 13.51
C LEU A 37 -19.75 -12.02 13.52
N THR A 38 -19.74 -13.32 13.73
CA THR A 38 -18.53 -14.14 13.66
C THR A 38 -17.96 -14.15 12.24
N ALA A 39 -18.81 -14.31 11.21
CA ALA A 39 -18.38 -14.22 9.82
C ALA A 39 -17.71 -12.87 9.51
N LEU A 40 -18.28 -11.75 9.96
CA LEU A 40 -17.72 -10.41 9.76
C LEU A 40 -16.35 -10.24 10.45
N GLN A 41 -16.13 -10.88 11.60
CA GLN A 41 -14.82 -10.83 12.26
C GLN A 41 -13.76 -11.58 11.44
N TYR A 42 -14.11 -12.76 10.92
CA TYR A 42 -13.20 -13.50 10.04
C TYR A 42 -12.97 -12.80 8.70
N GLU A 43 -13.97 -12.11 8.14
CA GLU A 43 -13.80 -11.26 6.95
C GLU A 43 -12.75 -10.16 7.17
N LYS A 44 -12.78 -9.48 8.33
CA LYS A 44 -11.74 -8.49 8.67
C LYS A 44 -10.34 -9.11 8.76
N GLY A 45 -10.24 -10.31 9.33
CA GLY A 45 -9.00 -11.07 9.34
C GLY A 45 -8.53 -11.40 7.92
N LEU A 46 -9.46 -11.85 7.07
CA LEU A 46 -9.22 -12.22 5.69
C LEU A 46 -8.74 -11.04 4.85
N ASP A 47 -9.31 -9.85 5.05
CA ASP A 47 -8.86 -8.61 4.42
C ASP A 47 -7.41 -8.28 4.81
N GLY A 48 -7.08 -8.39 6.10
CA GLY A 48 -5.71 -8.19 6.59
C GLY A 48 -4.71 -9.19 6.01
N THR A 49 -5.09 -10.47 5.97
CA THR A 49 -4.29 -11.55 5.38
C THR A 49 -4.08 -11.37 3.88
N ASN A 50 -5.13 -11.03 3.13
CA ASN A 50 -5.04 -10.74 1.71
C ASN A 50 -4.16 -9.50 1.43
N HIS A 51 -4.23 -8.48 2.28
CA HIS A 51 -3.33 -7.34 2.19
C HIS A 51 -1.87 -7.76 2.38
N ALA A 52 -1.57 -8.55 3.42
CA ALA A 52 -0.22 -9.06 3.69
C ALA A 52 0.32 -9.91 2.53
N LEU A 53 -0.47 -10.84 2.00
CA LEU A 53 -0.12 -11.63 0.81
C LEU A 53 0.14 -10.75 -0.41
N GLY A 54 -0.69 -9.74 -0.61
CA GLY A 54 -0.51 -8.76 -1.69
C GLY A 54 0.82 -8.03 -1.59
N VAL A 55 1.25 -7.65 -0.38
CA VAL A 55 2.55 -7.03 -0.14
C VAL A 55 3.67 -8.02 -0.42
N LEU A 56 3.65 -9.21 0.20
CA LEU A 56 4.71 -10.22 0.07
C LEU A 56 4.96 -10.60 -1.39
N ARG A 57 3.90 -10.87 -2.15
CA ARG A 57 4.02 -11.23 -3.56
C ARG A 57 4.45 -10.07 -4.45
N THR A 58 4.16 -8.83 -4.06
CA THR A 58 4.71 -7.65 -4.75
C THR A 58 6.23 -7.53 -4.53
N LEU A 59 6.75 -7.99 -3.39
CA LEU A 59 8.19 -8.02 -3.12
C LEU A 59 8.92 -9.12 -3.90
N GLU A 60 8.21 -10.16 -4.33
CA GLU A 60 8.76 -11.20 -5.23
C GLU A 60 8.62 -10.83 -6.70
N ASP A 61 7.50 -10.18 -7.05
CA ASP A 61 7.18 -9.81 -8.42
C ASP A 61 6.57 -8.40 -8.46
N ARG A 62 7.35 -7.44 -8.96
CA ARG A 62 6.91 -6.05 -9.19
C ARG A 62 5.62 -5.93 -10.01
N TYR A 63 5.28 -6.91 -10.83
CA TYR A 63 4.08 -6.91 -11.66
C TYR A 63 2.90 -7.65 -11.02
N TYR A 64 3.08 -8.23 -9.83
CA TYR A 64 2.08 -9.07 -9.17
C TYR A 64 0.70 -8.42 -9.11
N ARG A 65 0.60 -7.19 -8.62
CA ARG A 65 -0.70 -6.49 -8.49
C ARG A 65 -1.39 -6.26 -9.83
N LYS A 66 -0.63 -5.96 -10.88
CA LYS A 66 -1.18 -5.81 -12.24
C LYS A 66 -1.65 -7.15 -12.79
N LYS A 67 -0.86 -8.21 -12.62
CA LYS A 67 -1.24 -9.58 -13.00
C LYS A 67 -2.54 -9.98 -12.29
N GLU A 68 -2.65 -9.71 -11.00
CA GLU A 68 -3.83 -10.06 -10.20
C GLU A 68 -5.07 -9.25 -10.58
N TRP A 69 -4.91 -7.96 -10.90
CA TRP A 69 -5.97 -7.14 -11.47
C TRP A 69 -6.51 -7.72 -12.78
N HIS A 70 -5.63 -8.03 -13.74
CA HIS A 70 -6.06 -8.61 -15.02
C HIS A 70 -6.71 -9.99 -14.82
N ARG A 71 -6.21 -10.84 -13.92
CA ARG A 71 -6.87 -12.12 -13.57
C ARG A 71 -8.27 -11.91 -13.01
N HIS A 72 -8.46 -10.92 -12.15
CA HIS A 72 -9.77 -10.56 -11.61
C HIS A 72 -10.71 -10.06 -12.72
N CYS A 73 -10.27 -9.17 -13.61
CA CYS A 73 -11.04 -8.70 -14.76
C CYS A 73 -11.45 -9.86 -15.68
N ILE A 74 -10.52 -10.75 -16.02
CA ILE A 74 -10.76 -11.95 -16.82
C ILE A 74 -11.85 -12.82 -16.18
N ARG A 75 -11.81 -13.02 -14.86
CA ARG A 75 -12.81 -13.82 -14.14
C ARG A 75 -14.21 -13.22 -14.28
N ARG A 76 -14.33 -11.90 -14.03
CA ARG A 76 -15.61 -11.17 -14.16
C ARG A 76 -16.16 -11.20 -15.59
N PHE A 77 -15.30 -10.98 -16.60
CA PHE A 77 -15.74 -11.01 -17.99
C PHE A 77 -16.11 -12.43 -18.45
N ARG A 78 -15.42 -13.48 -17.96
CA ARG A 78 -15.83 -14.86 -18.23
C ARG A 78 -17.22 -15.18 -17.69
N GLU A 79 -17.54 -14.71 -16.50
CA GLU A 79 -18.88 -14.87 -15.91
C GLU A 79 -19.93 -14.13 -16.76
N ALA A 80 -19.69 -12.87 -17.11
CA ALA A 80 -20.60 -12.10 -17.96
C ALA A 80 -20.83 -12.74 -19.34
N VAL A 81 -19.77 -13.29 -19.96
CA VAL A 81 -19.88 -14.04 -21.23
C VAL A 81 -20.72 -15.32 -21.05
N ARG A 82 -20.52 -16.07 -19.95
CA ARG A 82 -21.32 -17.27 -19.65
C ARG A 82 -22.80 -16.95 -19.45
N GLU A 83 -23.11 -15.80 -18.84
CA GLU A 83 -24.47 -15.32 -18.64
C GLU A 83 -25.11 -14.76 -19.94
N GLY A 84 -24.42 -14.81 -21.08
CA GLY A 84 -24.89 -14.26 -22.35
C GLY A 84 -24.94 -12.72 -22.38
N ARG A 85 -24.31 -12.06 -21.42
CA ARG A 85 -24.33 -10.60 -21.27
C ARG A 85 -23.26 -9.98 -22.17
N SER A 86 -23.65 -9.69 -23.41
CA SER A 86 -23.01 -8.75 -24.34
C SER A 86 -21.75 -9.22 -25.09
N SER A 87 -21.73 -9.01 -26.41
CA SER A 87 -20.56 -9.21 -27.29
C SER A 87 -19.36 -8.34 -26.93
N TYR A 88 -19.58 -7.22 -26.25
CA TYR A 88 -18.52 -6.36 -25.72
C TYR A 88 -17.69 -7.07 -24.64
N ALA A 89 -18.30 -7.93 -23.81
CA ALA A 89 -17.58 -8.65 -22.76
C ALA A 89 -16.56 -9.63 -23.33
N LEU A 90 -16.84 -10.21 -24.50
CA LEU A 90 -15.92 -11.11 -25.20
C LEU A 90 -14.66 -10.36 -25.68
N ARG A 91 -14.84 -9.15 -26.24
CA ARG A 91 -13.72 -8.33 -26.70
C ARG A 91 -12.81 -7.92 -25.54
N PHE A 92 -13.39 -7.38 -24.46
CA PHE A 92 -12.63 -7.01 -23.26
C PHE A 92 -11.96 -8.23 -22.60
N LEU A 93 -12.60 -9.40 -22.63
CA LEU A 93 -11.97 -10.63 -22.14
C LEU A 93 -10.69 -10.98 -22.90
N GLU A 94 -10.70 -10.88 -24.24
CA GLU A 94 -9.51 -11.15 -25.06
C GLU A 94 -8.43 -10.07 -24.88
N GLU A 95 -8.81 -8.80 -24.78
CA GLU A 95 -7.89 -7.69 -24.47
C GLU A 95 -7.17 -7.93 -23.12
N GLU A 96 -7.91 -8.25 -22.07
CA GLU A 96 -7.36 -8.51 -20.73
C GLU A 96 -6.47 -9.75 -20.69
N LYS A 97 -6.81 -10.82 -21.44
CA LYS A 97 -5.94 -12.01 -21.59
C LYS A 97 -4.62 -11.66 -22.28
N ALA A 98 -4.67 -10.85 -23.33
CA ALA A 98 -3.47 -10.42 -24.04
C ALA A 98 -2.55 -9.60 -23.12
N LEU A 99 -3.12 -8.66 -22.35
CA LEU A 99 -2.37 -7.87 -21.38
C LEU A 99 -1.75 -8.74 -20.28
N LEU A 100 -2.50 -9.71 -19.74
CA LEU A 100 -1.97 -10.65 -18.75
C LEU A 100 -0.82 -11.49 -19.33
N SER A 101 -0.96 -12.00 -20.55
CA SER A 101 0.08 -12.79 -21.22
C SER A 101 1.37 -12.00 -21.41
N VAL A 102 1.27 -10.72 -21.80
CA VAL A 102 2.45 -9.84 -21.88
C VAL A 102 3.13 -9.71 -20.52
N LEU A 103 2.37 -9.49 -19.44
CA LEU A 103 2.93 -9.38 -18.09
C LEU A 103 3.55 -10.69 -17.58
N GLU A 104 2.99 -11.84 -17.95
CA GLU A 104 3.52 -13.17 -17.57
C GLU A 104 4.82 -13.53 -18.30
N MET A 105 5.08 -12.93 -19.46
CA MET A 105 6.36 -13.05 -20.18
C MET A 105 7.47 -12.17 -19.59
N LEU A 106 7.14 -11.18 -18.77
CA LEU A 106 8.13 -10.35 -18.09
C LEU A 106 8.78 -11.14 -16.95
N PRO A 107 10.10 -11.03 -16.76
CA PRO A 107 10.77 -11.70 -15.66
C PRO A 107 10.22 -11.21 -14.32
N SER A 108 10.05 -12.15 -13.39
CA SER A 108 9.72 -11.83 -12.00
C SER A 108 10.96 -11.25 -11.35
N ASP A 109 10.96 -9.93 -11.18
CA ASP A 109 12.05 -9.21 -10.55
C ASP A 109 11.59 -8.64 -9.22
N CYS A 110 12.39 -8.87 -8.18
CA CYS A 110 12.23 -8.21 -6.89
C CYS A 110 12.34 -6.70 -7.13
N PRO A 111 11.31 -5.90 -6.76
CA PRO A 111 11.35 -4.48 -6.97
C PRO A 111 12.46 -3.84 -6.13
N ASP A 112 13.18 -2.90 -6.74
CA ASP A 112 14.10 -2.06 -5.98
C ASP A 112 13.34 -1.14 -4.99
N LYS A 113 14.06 -0.62 -3.98
CA LYS A 113 13.46 0.25 -2.95
C LYS A 113 12.80 1.51 -3.54
N SER A 114 13.30 2.02 -4.67
CA SER A 114 12.76 3.21 -5.33
C SER A 114 11.42 2.91 -6.00
N TYR A 115 11.28 1.71 -6.58
CA TYR A 115 10.03 1.21 -7.14
C TYR A 115 8.97 1.04 -6.06
N ILE A 116 9.32 0.38 -4.94
CA ILE A 116 8.40 0.16 -3.82
C ILE A 116 7.84 1.50 -3.33
N LEU A 117 8.71 2.49 -3.12
CA LEU A 117 8.30 3.81 -2.65
C LEU A 117 7.39 4.52 -3.68
N ARG A 118 7.76 4.51 -4.97
CA ARG A 118 6.97 5.12 -6.05
C ARG A 118 5.59 4.48 -6.17
N GLU A 119 5.51 3.16 -6.14
CA GLU A 119 4.24 2.46 -6.28
C GLU A 119 3.35 2.67 -5.04
N THR A 120 3.95 2.70 -3.84
CA THR A 120 3.22 3.04 -2.60
C THR A 120 2.63 4.46 -2.68
N PHE A 121 3.36 5.44 -3.22
CA PHE A 121 2.81 6.78 -3.47
C PHE A 121 1.71 6.80 -4.51
N ARG A 122 1.82 5.97 -5.56
CA ARG A 122 0.78 5.83 -6.58
C ARG A 122 -0.49 5.26 -5.96
N GLU A 123 -0.38 4.24 -5.13
CA GLU A 123 -1.51 3.66 -4.40
C GLU A 123 -2.14 4.64 -3.41
N LEU A 124 -1.31 5.40 -2.70
CA LEU A 124 -1.76 6.44 -1.78
C LEU A 124 -2.57 7.51 -2.50
N THR A 125 -2.08 7.99 -3.64
CA THR A 125 -2.75 9.04 -4.43
C THR A 125 -3.96 8.53 -5.19
N ALA A 126 -3.98 7.25 -5.57
CA ALA A 126 -5.16 6.56 -6.11
C ALA A 126 -6.22 6.23 -5.04
N GLY A 127 -5.89 6.36 -3.74
CA GLY A 127 -6.78 6.03 -2.64
C GLY A 127 -6.91 4.52 -2.36
N ALA A 128 -6.03 3.70 -2.94
CA ALA A 128 -5.97 2.26 -2.66
C ALA A 128 -5.44 1.96 -1.25
N ILE A 129 -4.60 2.86 -0.72
CA ILE A 129 -4.16 2.85 0.68
C ILE A 129 -4.46 4.20 1.34
N SER A 130 -4.69 4.18 2.65
CA SER A 130 -5.00 5.40 3.42
C SER A 130 -3.74 6.19 3.81
N GLY A 131 -2.62 5.48 3.95
CA GLY A 131 -1.35 6.04 4.37
C GLY A 131 -0.22 5.01 4.43
N PHE A 132 0.97 5.49 4.70
CA PHE A 132 2.12 4.65 5.04
C PHE A 132 3.14 5.43 5.85
N LYS A 133 4.08 4.72 6.47
CA LYS A 133 5.19 5.26 7.25
C LYS A 133 6.49 4.92 6.53
N TRP A 134 7.39 5.89 6.49
CA TRP A 134 8.79 5.65 6.19
C TRP A 134 9.58 5.91 7.46
N VAL A 135 10.05 4.83 8.06
CA VAL A 135 10.84 4.86 9.28
C VAL A 135 12.28 5.19 8.93
N LEU A 136 12.76 6.34 9.42
CA LEU A 136 14.17 6.71 9.31
C LEU A 136 14.97 6.10 10.45
N ARG A 137 14.39 6.12 11.66
CA ARG A 137 14.91 5.53 12.89
C ARG A 137 13.76 5.10 13.79
N LYS A 138 14.04 4.30 14.82
CA LYS A 138 13.05 3.86 15.83
C LYS A 138 12.21 5.01 16.40
N ASN A 139 12.78 6.20 16.51
CA ASN A 139 12.12 7.38 17.08
C ASN A 139 11.76 8.49 16.07
N LEU A 140 11.99 8.27 14.77
CA LEU A 140 11.82 9.28 13.73
C LEU A 140 11.27 8.64 12.45
N TYR A 141 10.10 9.09 12.02
CA TYR A 141 9.50 8.60 10.77
C TYR A 141 8.73 9.69 10.05
N PHE A 142 8.65 9.53 8.73
CA PHE A 142 7.66 10.23 7.91
C PHE A 142 6.37 9.40 7.87
N ARG A 143 5.23 10.07 8.01
CA ARG A 143 3.92 9.47 7.83
C ARG A 143 3.20 10.18 6.70
N PHE A 144 2.84 9.43 5.69
CA PHE A 144 2.11 9.90 4.52
C PHE A 144 0.64 9.52 4.67
N LEU A 145 -0.25 10.47 4.39
CA LEU A 145 -1.69 10.29 4.49
C LEU A 145 -2.38 10.98 3.31
N TYR A 146 -3.26 10.29 2.62
CA TYR A 146 -4.12 10.90 1.61
C TYR A 146 -5.47 11.24 2.23
N LYS A 147 -5.94 12.48 2.02
CA LYS A 147 -7.28 12.90 2.43
C LYS A 147 -8.12 13.25 1.20
N PRO A 148 -9.01 12.34 0.76
CA PRO A 148 -9.85 12.57 -0.43
C PRO A 148 -10.64 13.88 -0.35
N GLY A 149 -11.27 14.16 0.80
CA GLY A 149 -12.05 15.39 1.00
C GLY A 149 -11.23 16.69 0.95
N LYS A 150 -9.91 16.60 1.19
CA LYS A 150 -9.00 17.75 1.08
C LYS A 150 -8.18 17.76 -0.20
N LYS A 151 -8.32 16.71 -1.04
CA LYS A 151 -7.52 16.44 -2.24
C LYS A 151 -6.05 16.77 -2.01
N ALA A 152 -5.49 16.17 -0.97
CA ALA A 152 -4.13 16.48 -0.55
C ALA A 152 -3.47 15.28 0.10
N VAL A 153 -2.17 15.13 -0.17
CA VAL A 153 -1.28 14.26 0.59
C VAL A 153 -0.67 15.08 1.73
N PHE A 154 -0.68 14.52 2.92
CA PHE A 154 -0.02 15.08 4.09
C PHE A 154 1.21 14.25 4.40
N CYS A 155 2.35 14.91 4.57
CA CYS A 155 3.58 14.30 5.03
C CYS A 155 3.89 14.83 6.44
N ASP A 156 3.75 13.96 7.43
CA ASP A 156 4.04 14.26 8.82
C ASP A 156 5.43 13.74 9.18
N LEU A 157 6.35 14.61 9.60
CA LEU A 157 7.58 14.20 10.27
C LEU A 157 7.29 14.05 11.78
N VAL A 158 7.42 12.84 12.30
CA VAL A 158 7.02 12.49 13.68
C VAL A 158 8.22 12.03 14.49
N PHE A 159 8.35 12.60 15.68
CA PHE A 159 9.36 12.27 16.68
C PHE A 159 8.67 11.56 17.86
N THR A 160 9.07 10.32 18.15
CA THR A 160 8.49 9.55 19.28
C THR A 160 9.41 9.49 20.49
N GLY A 161 10.67 9.94 20.37
CA GLY A 161 11.64 10.03 21.46
C GLY A 161 11.45 11.23 22.41
N ARG A 162 12.24 11.26 23.50
CA ARG A 162 12.34 12.39 24.44
C ARG A 162 13.20 13.55 23.91
N GLU A 163 13.84 13.37 22.76
CA GLU A 163 14.66 14.40 22.14
C GLU A 163 13.75 15.59 21.78
N ASN A 164 13.96 16.69 22.50
CA ASN A 164 13.33 17.95 22.19
C ASN A 164 13.91 18.48 20.89
N ARG A 165 13.03 18.95 20.01
CA ARG A 165 13.41 19.72 18.82
C ARG A 165 14.33 20.86 19.22
N SER A 166 15.50 20.98 18.59
CA SER A 166 16.18 22.27 18.65
C SER A 166 15.37 23.28 17.84
N SER A 167 15.24 24.52 18.34
CA SER A 167 14.56 25.62 17.63
C SER A 167 15.16 25.87 16.24
N ILE A 168 16.45 25.57 16.09
CA ILE A 168 17.22 25.64 14.83
C ILE A 168 16.71 24.64 13.78
N GLU A 169 16.37 23.42 14.17
CA GLU A 169 15.83 22.37 13.28
C GLU A 169 14.43 22.73 12.76
N THR A 170 13.58 23.28 13.63
CA THR A 170 12.25 23.76 13.23
C THR A 170 12.32 24.93 12.25
N GLY A 171 13.29 25.84 12.41
CA GLY A 171 13.48 26.96 11.48
C GLY A 171 13.85 26.48 10.07
N ARG A 172 14.77 25.51 9.97
CA ARG A 172 15.21 24.93 8.69
C ARG A 172 14.11 24.16 7.97
N LEU A 173 13.24 23.45 8.69
CA LEU A 173 12.14 22.70 8.08
C LEU A 173 10.96 23.62 7.73
N SER A 174 10.75 24.71 8.48
CA SER A 174 9.72 25.71 8.18
C SER A 174 9.99 26.42 6.85
N SER A 175 11.26 26.72 6.54
CA SER A 175 11.64 27.30 5.24
C SER A 175 11.44 26.33 4.06
N LYS A 176 11.15 25.06 4.33
CA LYS A 176 10.76 24.03 3.35
C LYS A 176 9.26 23.73 3.36
N GLY A 177 8.46 24.56 4.03
CA GLY A 177 6.99 24.46 4.05
C GLY A 177 6.41 23.54 5.12
N PHE A 178 7.23 23.00 6.04
CA PHE A 178 6.70 22.28 7.19
C PHE A 178 6.08 23.23 8.20
N VAL A 179 4.88 22.90 8.65
CA VAL A 179 4.18 23.63 9.71
C VAL A 179 4.20 22.80 10.99
N PRO A 180 4.57 23.36 12.14
CA PRO A 180 4.46 22.65 13.41
C PRO A 180 2.99 22.40 13.77
N VAL A 181 2.64 21.12 13.97
CA VAL A 181 1.30 20.71 14.40
C VAL A 181 1.27 20.39 15.89
N SER A 182 2.37 19.89 16.42
CA SER A 182 2.60 19.71 17.86
C SER A 182 4.10 19.75 18.14
N ALA A 183 4.50 19.67 19.42
CA ALA A 183 5.90 19.58 19.83
C ALA A 183 6.67 18.41 19.17
N ARG A 184 5.95 17.37 18.72
CA ARG A 184 6.52 16.12 18.17
C ARG A 184 6.13 15.84 16.73
N ARG A 185 5.30 16.67 16.10
CA ARG A 185 4.88 16.50 14.69
C ARG A 185 5.01 17.77 13.86
N LEU A 186 5.72 17.69 12.75
CA LEU A 186 5.75 18.71 11.70
C LEU A 186 4.93 18.18 10.51
N ARG A 187 4.24 19.04 9.78
CA ARG A 187 3.39 18.64 8.67
C ARG A 187 3.66 19.48 7.44
N LEU A 188 3.87 18.79 6.33
CA LEU A 188 3.83 19.35 4.99
C LEU A 188 2.51 18.94 4.34
N LYS A 189 1.81 19.89 3.70
CA LYS A 189 0.59 19.64 2.93
C LYS A 189 0.93 19.78 1.44
N TRP A 190 0.66 18.73 0.69
CA TRP A 190 0.81 18.71 -0.76
C TRP A 190 -0.57 18.68 -1.42
N PRO A 191 -0.97 19.73 -2.18
CA PRO A 191 -2.22 19.70 -2.93
C PRO A 191 -2.14 18.69 -4.08
N CYS A 192 -3.23 17.96 -4.29
CA CYS A 192 -3.40 17.03 -5.41
C CYS A 192 -4.48 17.59 -6.34
N HIS A 193 -4.12 17.94 -7.57
CA HIS A 193 -5.10 18.36 -8.57
C HIS A 193 -5.83 17.16 -9.18
N LYS A 194 -7.04 17.39 -9.70
CA LYS A 194 -7.93 16.35 -10.25
C LYS A 194 -7.32 15.57 -11.43
N GLU A 195 -6.29 16.10 -12.09
CA GLU A 195 -5.64 15.49 -13.25
C GLU A 195 -4.47 14.56 -12.89
N GLY A 196 -4.37 14.19 -11.61
CA GLY A 196 -3.31 13.34 -11.10
C GLY A 196 -2.24 14.16 -10.41
N VAL A 197 -1.64 13.56 -9.38
CA VAL A 197 -0.37 14.07 -8.86
C VAL A 197 0.68 13.63 -9.86
N GLU A 198 1.48 14.56 -10.40
CA GLU A 198 2.76 14.19 -11.01
C GLU A 198 3.61 13.57 -9.90
N ILE A 199 3.53 12.23 -9.78
CA ILE A 199 4.23 11.46 -8.75
C ILE A 199 5.72 11.77 -8.83
N ASP A 200 6.26 11.99 -10.03
CA ASP A 200 7.65 12.40 -10.23
C ASP A 200 7.98 13.74 -9.56
N GLY A 201 7.13 14.76 -9.71
CA GLY A 201 7.29 16.05 -9.05
C GLY A 201 7.20 15.96 -7.53
N LEU A 202 6.27 15.14 -7.02
CA LEU A 202 6.14 14.83 -5.60
C LEU A 202 7.39 14.12 -5.08
N MET A 203 7.89 13.11 -5.80
CA MET A 203 9.05 12.32 -5.42
C MET A 203 10.33 13.15 -5.39
N VAL A 204 10.51 14.09 -6.32
CA VAL A 204 11.66 15.02 -6.33
C VAL A 204 11.64 15.90 -5.08
N HIS A 205 10.50 16.51 -4.76
CA HIS A 205 10.38 17.35 -3.58
C HIS A 205 10.52 16.57 -2.28
N LEU A 206 9.93 15.38 -2.20
CA LEU A 206 10.07 14.51 -1.05
C LEU A 206 11.51 14.04 -0.88
N SER A 207 12.19 13.67 -1.96
CA SER A 207 13.61 13.29 -1.90
C SER A 207 14.46 14.42 -1.36
N ALA A 208 14.23 15.67 -1.80
CA ALA A 208 14.93 16.84 -1.28
C ALA A 208 14.62 17.10 0.20
N VAL A 209 13.36 16.98 0.61
CA VAL A 209 12.92 17.14 2.01
C VAL A 209 13.53 16.07 2.91
N ILE A 210 13.51 14.82 2.46
CA ILE A 210 14.00 13.66 3.20
C ILE A 210 15.52 13.72 3.30
N PHE A 211 16.21 14.05 2.21
CA PHE A 211 17.65 14.28 2.21
C PHE A 211 18.02 15.38 3.22
N ASN A 212 17.31 16.51 3.21
CA ASN A 212 17.57 17.58 4.17
C ASN A 212 17.29 17.14 5.61
N ALA A 213 16.22 16.38 5.86
CA ALA A 213 15.96 15.82 7.18
C ALA A 213 17.09 14.86 7.62
N LEU A 214 17.58 14.01 6.72
CA LEU A 214 18.70 13.10 6.99
C LEU A 214 20.03 13.85 7.24
N CYS A 215 20.28 14.96 6.53
CA CYS A 215 21.44 15.81 6.79
C CYS A 215 21.35 16.55 8.14
N ILE A 216 20.14 16.89 8.58
CA ILE A 216 19.88 17.51 9.89
C ILE A 216 20.00 16.48 11.01
N PHE A 217 19.64 15.22 10.74
CA PHE A 217 19.73 14.10 11.67
C PHE A 217 20.68 13.00 11.13
N PRO A 218 22.01 13.24 11.09
CA PRO A 218 22.99 12.27 10.60
C PRO A 218 23.34 11.26 11.70
N GLU A 219 22.91 10.01 11.59
CA GLU A 219 23.35 8.86 12.42
C GLU A 219 22.57 7.58 12.05
N GLY A 220 23.29 6.46 12.11
CA GLY A 220 22.95 5.19 11.46
C GLY A 220 21.70 4.49 11.97
N SER A 221 20.81 4.16 11.04
CA SER A 221 19.93 2.98 11.09
C SER A 221 19.51 2.68 9.66
N GLU A 222 19.30 1.41 9.33
CA GLU A 222 18.62 1.03 8.10
C GLU A 222 17.21 1.65 8.10
N SER A 223 16.85 2.34 7.01
CA SER A 223 15.50 2.88 6.82
C SER A 223 14.60 1.84 6.17
N HIS A 224 13.35 1.75 6.63
CA HIS A 224 12.35 0.79 6.12
C HIS A 224 10.96 1.42 6.03
N LEU A 225 10.08 0.80 5.25
CA LEU A 225 8.72 1.27 4.98
C LEU A 225 7.70 0.38 5.71
N GLU A 226 6.73 0.99 6.38
CA GLU A 226 5.64 0.32 7.09
C GLU A 226 4.28 0.79 6.53
N LEU A 227 3.43 -0.14 6.10
CA LEU A 227 2.07 0.16 5.59
C LEU A 227 1.06 0.07 6.75
N PHE A 228 -0.03 0.86 6.70
CA PHE A 228 -1.15 0.78 7.66
C PHE A 228 -2.46 1.35 7.09
#